data_AF-A0A9W9V1R1-F1
#
_entry.id   AF-A0A9W9V1R1-F1
#
_cell.length_a   1.000
_cell.length_b   1.000
_cell.length_c   1.000
_cell.angle_alpha   90.00
_cell.angle_beta   90.00
_cell.angle_gamma   90.00
#
_symmetry.space_group_name_H-M   'P 1'
#
loop_
_entity.id
_entity.type
_entity.pdbx_description
1 polymer ?
#
loop_
_entity_poly.entity_id
_entity_poly.type
_entity_poly.pdbx_seq_one_letter_code
_entity_poly.pdbx_strand_id
1 'polypeptide(L)'
;MVSVSDPIIVVGVGAGLSVALHLALRGYTNVSVFAKDVYRAAQDAGVKIFLGQQVDQIAYVSTLTGKKNAGIRTRNGFHPSSLVIIEAGARDNASEIGQLHGPNSLAIPLSSYTNTNSKSLVEYVPQTSSSVILLSRNSVQTSQISLVGPMVLDLLAATSGQQSENSSQPLSKL
;
A
#
# COMPACT_ATOMS: atom_id res chain seq x y z
N MET A 1 12.52 -5.01 -2.06
CA MET A 1 12.83 -3.57 -2.18
C MET A 1 11.94 -2.98 -3.25
N VAL A 2 11.37 -1.80 -3.01
CA VAL A 2 10.56 -1.04 -3.99
C VAL A 2 11.46 0.04 -4.57
N SER A 3 11.61 0.07 -5.89
CA SER A 3 12.39 1.07 -6.62
C SER A 3 11.57 2.34 -6.86
N VAL A 4 12.23 3.47 -7.11
CA VAL A 4 11.55 4.75 -7.38
C VAL A 4 10.72 4.76 -8.68
N SER A 5 11.00 3.83 -9.59
CA SER A 5 10.25 3.61 -10.83
C SER A 5 9.17 2.53 -10.70
N ASP A 6 9.15 1.79 -9.60
CA ASP A 6 8.16 0.72 -9.41
C ASP A 6 6.76 1.33 -9.28
N PRO A 7 5.74 0.69 -9.87
CA PRO A 7 4.37 1.14 -9.70
C PRO A 7 3.95 1.04 -8.23
N ILE A 8 3.50 2.16 -7.67
CA ILE A 8 2.94 2.26 -6.33
C ILE A 8 1.50 2.75 -6.46
N ILE A 9 0.58 2.03 -5.80
CA ILE A 9 -0.83 2.38 -5.77
C ILE A 9 -1.22 2.76 -4.35
N VAL A 10 -1.86 3.91 -4.20
CA VAL A 10 -2.44 4.37 -2.95
C VAL A 10 -3.97 4.36 -3.08
N VAL A 11 -4.65 3.80 -2.09
CA VAL A 11 -6.12 3.71 -2.03
C VAL A 11 -6.59 4.46 -0.78
N GLY A 12 -7.20 5.63 -0.96
CA GLY A 12 -7.62 6.45 0.18
C GLY A 12 -7.64 7.96 -0.06
N VAL A 13 -8.07 8.71 0.96
CA VAL A 13 -8.18 10.19 0.94
C VAL A 13 -7.62 10.78 2.24
N GLY A 14 -6.80 11.82 2.17
CA GLY A 14 -6.20 12.42 3.38
C GLY A 14 -4.80 11.90 3.61
N ALA A 15 -4.62 10.94 4.53
CA ALA A 15 -3.30 10.37 4.83
C ALA A 15 -2.67 9.71 3.59
N GLY A 16 -3.47 9.00 2.78
CA GLY A 16 -3.01 8.46 1.50
C GLY A 16 -2.54 9.53 0.52
N LEU A 17 -3.22 10.69 0.46
CA LEU A 17 -2.83 11.80 -0.42
C LEU A 17 -1.53 12.47 0.04
N SER A 18 -1.34 12.61 1.36
CA SER A 18 -0.07 13.06 1.96
C SER A 18 1.09 12.12 1.63
N VAL A 19 0.87 10.81 1.73
CA VAL A 19 1.86 9.79 1.35
C VAL A 19 2.21 9.90 -0.14
N ALA A 20 1.21 10.02 -1.01
CA ALA A 20 1.44 10.15 -2.45
C ALA A 20 2.27 11.38 -2.80
N LEU A 21 1.98 12.53 -2.17
CA LEU A 21 2.78 13.74 -2.33
C LEU A 21 4.24 13.52 -1.89
N HIS A 22 4.46 12.92 -0.72
CA HIS A 22 5.81 12.66 -0.21
C HIS A 22 6.60 11.68 -1.07
N LEU A 23 5.94 10.65 -1.62
CA LEU A 23 6.56 9.74 -2.59
C LEU A 23 7.03 10.51 -3.82
N ALA A 24 6.16 11.33 -4.40
CA ALA A 24 6.49 12.14 -5.57
C ALA A 24 7.66 13.11 -5.28
N LEU A 25 7.64 13.81 -4.14
CA LEU A 25 8.71 14.70 -3.71
C LEU A 25 10.06 13.98 -3.47
N ARG A 26 10.04 12.67 -3.19
CA ARG A 26 11.24 11.84 -3.05
C ARG A 26 11.67 11.16 -4.35
N GLY A 27 11.06 11.52 -5.47
CA GLY A 27 11.43 11.05 -6.80
C GLY A 27 10.77 9.73 -7.22
N TYR A 28 9.75 9.25 -6.48
CA TYR A 28 8.94 8.15 -6.98
C TYR A 28 8.08 8.64 -8.15
N THR A 29 8.28 8.06 -9.33
CA THR A 29 7.73 8.57 -10.59
C THR A 29 6.45 7.84 -11.03
N ASN A 30 6.17 6.67 -10.44
CA ASN A 30 5.05 5.82 -10.84
C ASN A 30 4.04 5.64 -9.71
N VAL A 31 3.54 6.76 -9.19
CA VAL A 31 2.59 6.80 -8.08
C VAL A 31 1.18 7.08 -8.61
N SER A 32 0.24 6.19 -8.29
CA SER A 32 -1.18 6.33 -8.63
C SER A 32 -2.04 6.35 -7.38
N VAL A 33 -3.05 7.23 -7.34
CA VAL A 33 -3.99 7.34 -6.21
C VAL A 33 -5.41 7.06 -6.69
N PHE A 34 -6.12 6.18 -6.00
CA PHE A 34 -7.55 5.93 -6.16
C PHE A 34 -8.31 6.63 -5.03
N ALA A 35 -8.99 7.72 -5.36
CA ALA A 35 -9.61 8.63 -4.40
C ALA A 35 -10.98 9.13 -4.88
N LYS A 36 -11.78 9.66 -3.95
CA LYS A 36 -13.07 10.31 -4.25
C LYS A 36 -12.95 11.80 -4.53
N ASP A 37 -11.79 12.40 -4.24
CA ASP A 37 -11.52 13.84 -4.40
C ASP A 37 -10.08 14.08 -4.86
N VAL A 38 -9.82 15.28 -5.38
CA VAL A 38 -8.51 15.71 -5.89
C VAL A 38 -7.70 16.37 -4.79
N TYR A 39 -6.42 16.00 -4.70
CA TYR A 39 -5.43 16.77 -3.95
C TYR A 39 -4.45 17.42 -4.92
N ARG A 40 -4.67 18.72 -5.19
CA ARG A 40 -3.92 19.48 -6.20
C ARG A 40 -2.41 19.38 -5.99
N ALA A 41 -1.92 19.50 -4.76
CA ALA A 41 -0.49 19.40 -4.47
C ALA A 41 0.13 18.07 -4.92
N ALA A 42 -0.57 16.94 -4.72
CA ALA A 42 -0.08 15.65 -5.22
C ALA A 42 -0.15 15.56 -6.76
N GLN A 43 -1.21 16.09 -7.36
CA GLN A 43 -1.34 16.14 -8.81
C GLN A 43 -0.22 16.97 -9.46
N ASP A 44 0.06 18.15 -8.90
CA ASP A 44 1.13 19.05 -9.35
C ASP A 44 2.52 18.41 -9.18
N ALA A 45 2.67 17.52 -8.20
CA ALA A 45 3.88 16.72 -7.99
C ALA A 45 4.00 15.52 -8.97
N GLY A 46 3.03 15.31 -9.87
CA GLY A 46 3.08 14.25 -10.88
C GLY A 46 2.37 12.96 -10.49
N VAL A 47 1.62 12.93 -9.38
CA VAL A 47 0.83 11.77 -8.98
C VAL A 47 -0.37 11.59 -9.91
N LYS A 48 -0.57 10.38 -10.43
CA LYS A 48 -1.74 10.04 -11.25
C LYS A 48 -2.96 9.80 -10.37
N ILE A 49 -3.99 10.64 -10.49
CA ILE A 49 -5.21 10.52 -9.68
C ILE A 49 -6.35 9.88 -10.49
N PHE A 50 -6.88 8.76 -9.98
CA PHE A 50 -8.07 8.08 -10.47
C PHE A 50 -9.27 8.45 -9.59
N LEU A 51 -10.09 9.38 -10.07
CA LEU A 51 -11.28 9.84 -9.35
C LEU A 51 -12.46 8.91 -9.53
N GLY A 52 -13.17 8.64 -8.44
CA GLY A 52 -14.44 7.90 -8.46
C GLY A 52 -14.31 6.42 -8.83
N GLN A 53 -13.09 5.91 -9.04
CA GLN A 53 -12.86 4.50 -9.30
C GLN A 53 -12.84 3.71 -7.99
N GLN A 54 -13.79 2.79 -7.88
CA GLN A 54 -13.85 1.85 -6.77
C GLN A 54 -12.80 0.75 -6.96
N VAL A 55 -12.00 0.53 -5.92
CA VAL A 55 -11.09 -0.60 -5.83
C VAL A 55 -11.82 -1.73 -5.12
N ASP A 56 -11.99 -2.85 -5.80
CA ASP A 56 -12.77 -3.98 -5.31
C ASP A 56 -11.88 -4.96 -4.54
N GLN A 57 -10.70 -5.26 -5.09
CA GLN A 57 -9.81 -6.32 -4.59
C GLN A 57 -8.34 -5.99 -4.79
N ILE A 58 -7.51 -6.59 -3.95
CA ILE A 58 -6.06 -6.68 -4.13
C ILE A 58 -5.73 -8.05 -4.69
N ALA A 59 -5.05 -8.06 -5.83
CA ALA A 59 -4.59 -9.28 -6.46
C ALA A 59 -3.18 -9.63 -5.95
N TYR A 60 -2.96 -10.91 -5.72
CA TYR A 60 -1.71 -11.46 -5.26
C TYR A 60 -1.21 -12.55 -6.19
N VAL A 61 0.11 -12.76 -6.16
CA VAL A 61 0.78 -13.94 -6.68
C VAL A 61 1.39 -14.71 -5.52
N SER A 62 1.28 -16.05 -5.56
CA SER A 62 1.94 -16.90 -4.57
C SER A 62 3.46 -16.78 -4.68
N THR A 63 4.12 -16.82 -3.53
CA THR A 63 5.57 -16.90 -3.41
C THR A 63 5.95 -18.09 -2.53
N LEU A 64 7.24 -18.45 -2.51
CA LEU A 64 7.73 -19.56 -1.66
C LEU A 64 7.46 -19.35 -0.17
N THR A 65 7.35 -18.10 0.28
CA THR A 65 7.23 -17.72 1.70
C THR A 65 5.90 -17.05 2.04
N GLY A 66 4.94 -17.01 1.10
CA GLY A 66 3.65 -16.36 1.28
C GLY A 66 3.06 -15.89 -0.05
N LYS A 67 2.74 -14.61 -0.13
CA LYS A 67 2.24 -13.99 -1.35
C LYS A 67 2.80 -12.59 -1.54
N LYS A 68 2.83 -12.12 -2.77
CA LYS A 68 3.23 -10.75 -3.12
C LYS A 68 2.08 -10.07 -3.85
N ASN A 69 1.86 -8.80 -3.56
CA ASN A 69 0.92 -7.97 -4.29
C ASN A 69 1.32 -7.94 -5.78
N ALA A 70 0.33 -8.16 -6.64
CA ALA A 70 0.44 -8.02 -8.08
C ALA A 70 -0.20 -6.72 -8.58
N GLY A 71 -1.09 -6.13 -7.79
CA GLY A 71 -1.87 -4.96 -8.18
C GLY A 71 -3.27 -4.95 -7.57
N ILE A 72 -4.10 -4.04 -8.08
CA ILE A 72 -5.49 -3.93 -7.66
C ILE A 72 -6.45 -4.21 -8.81
N ARG A 73 -7.65 -4.67 -8.47
CA ARG A 73 -8.77 -4.80 -9.40
C ARG A 73 -9.80 -3.73 -9.09
N THR A 74 -10.20 -3.01 -10.12
CA THR A 74 -11.36 -2.12 -10.12
C THR A 74 -12.40 -2.69 -11.07
N ARG A 75 -13.62 -2.17 -11.02
CA ARG A 75 -14.68 -2.46 -12.01
C ARG A 75 -14.23 -2.23 -13.46
N ASN A 76 -13.28 -1.33 -13.67
CA ASN A 76 -12.80 -0.92 -14.99
C ASN A 76 -11.58 -1.72 -15.46
N GLY A 77 -11.02 -2.60 -14.63
CA GLY A 77 -9.90 -3.46 -15.01
C GLY A 77 -8.86 -3.64 -13.91
N PHE A 78 -7.69 -4.13 -14.34
CA PHE A 78 -6.57 -4.45 -13.46
C PHE A 78 -5.46 -3.39 -13.56
N HIS A 79 -4.92 -2.97 -12.41
CA HIS A 79 -3.82 -2.01 -12.32
C HIS A 79 -2.64 -2.68 -11.62
N PRO A 80 -1.54 -2.98 -12.33
CA PRO A 80 -0.38 -3.65 -11.74
C PRO A 80 0.32 -2.74 -10.74
N SER A 81 0.85 -3.33 -9.67
CA SER A 81 1.60 -2.59 -8.66
C SER A 81 2.62 -3.47 -7.95
N SER A 82 3.76 -2.89 -7.59
CA SER A 82 4.76 -3.50 -6.71
C SER A 82 4.46 -3.23 -5.24
N LEU A 83 3.71 -2.17 -4.94
CA LEU A 83 3.32 -1.77 -3.58
C LEU A 83 1.91 -1.17 -3.56
N VAL A 84 1.05 -1.65 -2.65
CA VAL A 84 -0.26 -1.04 -2.39
C VAL A 84 -0.28 -0.43 -1.00
N ILE A 85 -0.68 0.83 -0.90
CA ILE A 85 -0.84 1.55 0.37
C ILE A 85 -2.33 1.81 0.56
N ILE A 86 -2.91 1.31 1.64
CA ILE A 86 -4.34 1.35 1.89
C ILE A 86 -4.60 2.20 3.11
N GLU A 87 -5.41 3.24 2.97
CA GLU A 87 -5.93 3.98 4.10
C GLU A 87 -7.23 3.35 4.62
N ALA A 88 -7.22 2.95 5.90
CA ALA A 88 -8.40 2.46 6.58
C ALA A 88 -9.48 3.56 6.63
N GLY A 89 -10.74 3.22 6.32
CA GLY A 89 -11.85 4.17 6.30
C GLY A 89 -12.02 4.96 4.98
N ALA A 90 -11.33 4.58 3.91
CA ALA A 90 -11.81 4.88 2.56
C ALA A 90 -13.24 4.33 2.45
N ARG A 91 -14.27 5.19 2.65
CA ARG A 91 -15.69 4.78 2.81
C ARG A 91 -16.04 3.73 1.76
N ASP A 92 -16.06 2.49 2.22
CA ASP A 92 -16.80 1.41 1.63
C ASP A 92 -18.25 1.79 1.85
N ASN A 93 -18.88 2.30 0.80
CA ASN A 93 -20.27 1.93 0.66
C ASN A 93 -20.19 0.43 0.36
N ALA A 94 -20.14 -0.39 1.42
CA ALA A 94 -20.24 -1.82 1.33
C ALA A 94 -21.61 -2.09 0.71
N SER A 95 -21.68 -2.05 -0.62
CA SER A 95 -22.64 -2.86 -1.33
C SER A 95 -22.23 -4.28 -1.02
N GLU A 96 -22.94 -4.83 -0.04
CA GLU A 96 -23.36 -6.21 0.01
C GLU A 96 -23.49 -6.78 -1.42
N ILE A 97 -22.38 -7.30 -1.96
CA ILE A 97 -22.38 -8.09 -3.19
C ILE A 97 -21.74 -9.40 -2.81
N GLY A 98 -22.64 -10.33 -2.55
CA GLY A 98 -22.47 -11.74 -2.88
C GLY A 98 -21.44 -12.46 -2.03
N GLN A 99 -21.95 -13.42 -1.27
CA GLN A 99 -21.20 -14.59 -0.85
C GLN A 99 -20.32 -15.09 -2.02
N LEU A 100 -19.06 -14.68 -2.07
CA LEU A 100 -18.09 -15.15 -3.05
C LEU A 100 -17.54 -16.46 -2.50
N HIS A 101 -17.96 -17.55 -3.15
CA HIS A 101 -17.44 -18.92 -3.03
C HIS A 101 -15.96 -18.96 -2.60
N GLY A 102 -15.72 -19.37 -1.35
CA GLY A 102 -14.39 -19.67 -0.80
C GLY A 102 -13.39 -18.50 -0.82
N PRO A 103 -12.48 -18.38 0.14
CA PRO A 103 -11.43 -17.38 0.06
C PRO A 103 -10.50 -17.73 -1.12
N ASN A 104 -10.67 -17.07 -2.27
CA ASN A 104 -9.61 -17.05 -3.27
C ASN A 104 -8.42 -16.32 -2.64
N SER A 105 -7.46 -17.08 -2.11
CA SER A 105 -6.31 -16.58 -1.35
C SER A 105 -5.51 -15.51 -2.10
N LEU A 106 -5.63 -15.48 -3.43
CA LEU A 106 -4.94 -14.57 -4.34
C LEU A 106 -5.75 -13.35 -4.78
N ALA A 107 -7.00 -13.23 -4.35
CA ALA A 107 -7.85 -12.08 -4.66
C ALA A 107 -8.62 -11.68 -3.41
N ILE A 108 -8.06 -10.74 -2.65
CA ILE A 108 -8.60 -10.35 -1.35
C ILE A 108 -9.43 -9.06 -1.51
N PRO A 109 -10.70 -9.06 -1.07
CA PRO A 109 -11.52 -7.85 -1.06
C PRO A 109 -10.85 -6.69 -0.32
N LEU A 110 -11.00 -5.47 -0.84
CA LEU A 110 -10.48 -4.28 -0.16
C LEU A 110 -11.06 -4.14 1.27
N SER A 111 -12.32 -4.54 1.46
CA SER A 111 -13.01 -4.53 2.76
C SER A 111 -12.33 -5.38 3.84
N SER A 112 -11.52 -6.37 3.46
CA SER A 112 -10.73 -7.16 4.41
C SER A 112 -9.58 -6.37 5.04
N TYR A 113 -9.18 -5.23 4.44
CA TYR A 113 -8.09 -4.38 4.93
C TYR A 113 -8.59 -3.13 5.66
N THR A 114 -9.84 -2.72 5.44
CA THR A 114 -10.39 -1.47 5.99
C THR A 114 -11.04 -1.64 7.36
N ASN A 115 -11.24 -2.87 7.85
CA ASN A 115 -11.82 -3.20 9.16
C ASN A 115 -10.75 -3.56 10.22
N THR A 116 -9.55 -2.98 10.12
CA THR A 116 -8.46 -3.29 11.05
C THR A 116 -8.42 -2.30 12.22
N ASN A 117 -8.65 -2.79 13.44
CA ASN A 117 -8.51 -2.02 14.69
C ASN A 117 -7.04 -1.85 15.11
N SER A 118 -6.12 -1.64 14.15
CA SER A 118 -4.70 -1.55 14.46
C SER A 118 -4.40 -0.28 15.25
N LYS A 119 -3.60 -0.45 16.32
CA LYS A 119 -3.06 0.65 17.14
C LYS A 119 -1.86 1.32 16.47
N SER A 120 -1.27 0.72 15.44
CA SER A 120 -0.17 1.32 14.66
C SER A 120 -0.73 2.23 13.56
N LEU A 121 -0.04 3.35 13.31
CA LEU A 121 -0.43 4.33 12.29
C LEU A 121 0.00 3.90 10.88
N VAL A 122 1.11 3.16 10.75
CA VAL A 122 1.62 2.56 9.50
C VAL A 122 2.13 1.15 9.79
N GLU A 123 1.70 0.15 9.03
CA GLU A 123 2.22 -1.23 9.15
C GLU A 123 2.14 -2.03 7.85
N TYR A 124 3.03 -3.01 7.68
CA TYR A 124 2.91 -3.98 6.59
C TYR A 124 1.84 -5.03 6.91
N VAL A 125 1.09 -5.45 5.88
CA VAL A 125 0.21 -6.62 6.00
C VAL A 125 1.06 -7.88 6.15
N PRO A 126 0.83 -8.72 7.17
CA PRO A 126 1.54 -9.98 7.34
C PRO A 126 1.46 -10.86 6.08
N GLN A 127 2.53 -11.61 5.81
CA GLN A 127 2.61 -12.59 4.72
C GLN A 127 2.50 -12.00 3.29
N THR A 128 2.60 -10.67 3.13
CA THR A 128 2.54 -10.00 1.81
C THR A 128 3.91 -9.67 1.20
N SER A 129 5.01 -10.25 1.70
CA SER A 129 6.37 -9.87 1.29
C SER A 129 6.62 -8.34 1.38
N SER A 130 5.99 -7.68 2.36
CA SER A 130 6.05 -6.22 2.55
C SER A 130 5.62 -5.39 1.33
N SER A 131 4.65 -5.91 0.56
CA SER A 131 4.13 -5.25 -0.65
C SER A 131 2.74 -4.63 -0.46
N VAL A 132 2.19 -4.69 0.76
CA VAL A 132 0.98 -3.95 1.15
C VAL A 132 1.19 -3.26 2.50
N ILE A 133 0.89 -1.96 2.55
CA ILE A 133 0.96 -1.12 3.77
C ILE A 133 -0.45 -0.69 4.14
N LEU A 134 -0.79 -0.78 5.43
CA LEU A 134 -2.02 -0.24 6.02
C LEU A 134 -1.73 1.06 6.75
N LEU A 135 -2.58 2.07 6.53
CA LEU A 135 -2.60 3.33 7.27
C LEU A 135 -3.85 3.34 8.15
N SER A 136 -3.68 3.44 9.47
CA SER A 136 -4.82 3.48 10.40
C SER A 136 -5.42 4.88 10.49
N ARG A 137 -6.76 4.96 10.45
CA ARG A 137 -7.50 6.23 10.61
C ARG A 137 -7.69 6.64 12.06
N ASN A 138 -7.67 5.67 12.99
CA ASN A 138 -8.18 5.87 14.35
C ASN A 138 -7.20 6.60 15.27
N SER A 139 -5.97 6.87 14.80
CA SER A 139 -4.94 7.63 15.53
C SER A 139 -4.60 8.97 14.89
N VAL A 140 -5.20 9.31 13.74
CA VAL A 140 -4.91 10.55 13.03
C VAL A 140 -5.89 11.65 13.49
N GLN A 141 -5.52 12.40 14.52
CA GLN A 141 -5.99 13.78 14.61
C GLN A 141 -5.51 14.51 13.34
N THR A 142 -6.32 15.40 12.76
CA THR A 142 -6.00 16.15 11.53
C THR A 142 -4.62 16.83 11.55
N SER A 143 -4.04 17.06 12.73
CA SER A 143 -2.68 17.58 12.97
C SER A 143 -1.53 16.61 12.63
N GLN A 144 -1.76 15.31 12.44
CA GLN A 144 -0.70 14.31 12.17
C GLN A 144 -0.66 13.76 10.74
N ILE A 145 -1.58 14.19 9.85
CA ILE A 145 -1.63 13.72 8.44
C ILE A 145 -0.31 13.98 7.69
N SER A 146 0.39 15.07 8.01
CA SER A 146 1.69 15.41 7.41
C SER A 146 2.83 14.49 7.86
N LEU A 147 2.67 13.77 8.97
CA LEU A 147 3.69 12.86 9.51
C LEU A 147 3.64 11.47 8.87
N VAL A 148 2.49 11.09 8.32
CA VAL A 148 2.26 9.76 7.72
C VAL A 148 3.17 9.53 6.50
N GLY A 149 3.32 10.55 5.65
CA GLY A 149 4.17 10.50 4.45
C GLY A 149 5.63 10.16 4.78
N PRO A 150 6.29 10.94 5.64
CA PRO A 150 7.64 10.63 6.13
C PRO A 150 7.75 9.24 6.77
N MET A 151 6.77 8.82 7.58
CA MET A 151 6.80 7.48 8.20
C MET A 151 6.77 6.34 7.18
N VAL A 152 5.97 6.46 6.12
CA VAL A 152 5.96 5.47 5.03
C VAL A 152 7.30 5.44 4.32
N LEU A 153 7.91 6.60 4.08
CA LEU A 153 9.24 6.68 3.46
C LEU A 153 10.32 6.06 4.33
N ASP A 154 10.29 6.29 5.64
CA ASP A 154 11.22 5.69 6.60
C ASP A 154 11.04 4.17 6.65
N LEU A 155 9.80 3.68 6.58
CA LEU A 155 9.51 2.24 6.51
C LEU A 155 10.04 1.62 5.21
N LEU A 156 9.87 2.30 4.07
CA LEU A 156 10.43 1.87 2.79
C LEU A 156 11.97 1.87 2.83
N ALA A 157 12.58 2.91 3.41
CA ALA A 157 14.03 3.02 3.57
C ALA A 157 14.60 1.93 4.52
N ALA A 158 13.93 1.66 5.64
CA ALA A 158 14.33 0.61 6.58
C ALA A 158 14.34 -0.78 5.93
N THR A 159 13.38 -1.04 5.04
CA THR A 159 13.37 -2.29 4.25
C THR A 159 14.43 -2.33 3.13
N SER A 160 15.03 -1.19 2.77
CA SER A 160 16.15 -1.13 1.83
C SER A 160 17.52 -1.35 2.48
N GLY A 161 17.64 -1.12 3.79
CA GLY A 161 18.89 -1.25 4.55
C GLY A 161 19.18 -2.64 5.13
N GLN A 162 18.24 -3.59 5.07
CA GLN A 162 18.41 -4.94 5.65
C GLN A 162 19.00 -5.98 4.69
N GLN A 163 19.84 -5.56 3.75
CA GLN A 163 20.68 -6.47 2.97
C GLN A 163 22.12 -5.93 2.84
N SER A 164 22.83 -5.88 3.97
CA SER A 164 24.30 -5.94 3.98
C SER A 164 24.78 -6.34 5.37
N GLU A 165 24.77 -7.65 5.65
CA GLU A 165 25.85 -8.37 6.34
C GLU A 165 25.44 -9.83 6.52
N ASN A 166 25.71 -10.63 5.48
CA ASN A 166 26.07 -12.02 5.72
C ASN A 166 27.15 -12.42 4.71
N SER A 167 28.39 -12.13 5.07
CA SER A 167 29.60 -12.79 4.56
C SER A 167 30.59 -12.77 5.72
N SER A 168 30.79 -13.87 6.44
CA SER A 168 31.75 -14.86 6.00
C SER A 168 31.45 -16.26 6.55
N GLN A 169 31.68 -17.23 5.66
CA GLN A 169 31.46 -18.67 5.75
C GLN A 169 32.38 -19.41 6.76
N PRO A 170 32.15 -20.72 7.00
CA PRO A 170 32.62 -21.49 8.14
C PRO A 170 33.92 -22.27 7.88
N LEU A 171 34.74 -22.49 8.92
CA LEU A 171 35.77 -23.54 8.99
C LEU A 171 35.82 -24.02 10.46
N SER A 172 35.19 -25.16 10.77
CA SER A 172 35.78 -26.51 10.84
C SER A 172 36.67 -26.76 12.06
N LYS A 173 36.22 -27.72 12.89
CA LYS A 173 36.95 -28.47 13.93
C LYS A 173 38.48 -28.49 13.78
N LEU A 174 39.19 -28.11 14.84
CA LEU A 174 40.17 -28.94 15.60
C LEU A 174 40.73 -28.12 16.77
#